data_AF-A0A2M7Y5D7-F1
#
_entry.id   AF-A0A2M7Y5D7-F1
#
_cell.length_a   1.000
_cell.length_b   1.000
_cell.length_c   1.000
_cell.angle_alpha   90.00
_cell.angle_beta   90.00
_cell.angle_gamma   90.00
#
_symmetry.space_group_name_H-M   'P 1'
#
loop_
_entity.id
_entity.type
_entity.pdbx_description
1 polymer ?
#
loop_
_entity_poly.entity_id
_entity_poly.type
_entity_poly.pdbx_seq_one_letter_code
_entity_poly.pdbx_strand_id
1 'polypeptide(L)'
;MYIGGPDSAQPAIMSESAFDAGERRAVEAAMIYRYGQLVPLTEADVELRLVPGTEERTSCPALYWNERGVQFVVCRTGPKRYRSYFFYTDDEQFRIGEHDYDGIEDCVRNLLQLQTDHERIRKGIFSGATAKDLGGDDEYFPPPILL
;
A
#
# COMPACT_ATOMS: atom_id res chain seq x y z
N MET A 1 28.41 40.66 30.98
CA MET A 1 27.93 39.38 31.55
C MET A 1 26.57 39.12 30.94
N TYR A 2 26.50 38.27 29.90
CA TYR A 2 25.24 37.93 29.23
C TYR A 2 24.51 36.89 30.06
N ILE A 3 23.31 37.22 30.53
CA ILE A 3 22.37 36.25 31.09
C ILE A 3 21.25 36.12 30.06
N GLY A 4 21.32 35.05 29.28
CA GLY A 4 20.36 34.73 28.22
C GLY A 4 18.96 34.57 28.81
N GLY A 5 17.98 35.16 28.14
CA GLY A 5 16.58 35.08 28.53
C GLY A 5 16.05 33.65 28.45
N PRO A 6 15.13 33.25 29.34
CA PRO A 6 14.40 32.02 29.15
C PRO A 6 13.27 32.27 28.16
N ASP A 7 12.97 31.23 27.39
CA ASP A 7 11.74 31.06 26.62
C ASP A 7 11.73 31.59 25.17
N SER A 8 12.74 31.17 24.41
CA SER A 8 12.46 30.77 23.03
C SER A 8 11.65 29.49 23.07
N ALA A 9 10.32 29.61 23.21
CA ALA A 9 9.40 28.55 22.84
C ALA A 9 9.65 28.26 21.36
N GLN A 10 10.51 27.29 21.06
CA GLN A 10 10.56 26.69 19.74
C GLN A 10 9.14 26.18 19.47
N PRO A 11 8.47 26.62 18.39
CA PRO A 11 7.20 26.04 18.04
C PRO A 11 7.46 24.54 17.87
N ALA A 12 6.77 23.73 18.68
CA ALA A 12 6.69 22.31 18.44
C ALA A 12 6.25 22.18 16.98
N ILE A 13 7.12 21.67 16.13
CA ILE A 13 6.74 21.22 14.80
C ILE A 13 5.81 20.05 15.09
N MET A 14 4.53 20.35 15.26
CA MET A 14 3.49 19.35 15.16
C MET A 14 3.63 18.85 13.73
N SER A 15 4.28 17.71 13.60
CA SER A 15 4.11 16.85 12.43
C SER A 15 2.62 16.59 12.36
N GLU A 16 1.92 17.43 11.61
CA GLU A 16 0.52 17.22 11.29
C GLU A 16 0.52 16.00 10.40
N SER A 17 0.16 14.86 10.98
CA SER A 17 0.08 13.57 10.29
C SER A 17 -0.62 13.78 8.95
N ALA A 18 -0.01 13.27 7.89
CA ALA A 18 -0.58 13.40 6.56
C ALA A 18 -1.88 12.59 6.40
N PHE A 19 -2.17 11.72 7.36
CA PHE A 19 -3.41 10.96 7.47
C PHE A 19 -4.16 11.38 8.73
N ASP A 20 -5.45 11.66 8.61
CA ASP A 20 -6.27 11.92 9.78
C ASP A 20 -6.49 10.64 10.62
N ALA A 21 -6.94 10.82 11.86
CA ALA A 21 -7.14 9.71 12.78
C ALA A 21 -8.19 8.69 12.30
N GLY A 22 -9.17 9.11 11.50
CA GLY A 22 -10.16 8.23 10.89
C GLY A 22 -9.55 7.40 9.77
N GLU A 23 -8.79 8.02 8.87
CA GLU A 23 -8.04 7.36 7.81
C GLU A 23 -7.09 6.28 8.36
N ARG A 24 -6.34 6.63 9.42
CA ARG A 24 -5.45 5.68 10.08
C ARG A 24 -6.21 4.50 10.70
N ARG A 25 -7.30 4.77 11.44
CA ARG A 25 -8.13 3.73 12.05
C ARG A 25 -8.78 2.80 11.02
N ALA A 26 -9.15 3.32 9.85
CA ALA A 26 -9.68 2.50 8.76
C ALA A 26 -8.64 1.47 8.29
N VAL A 27 -7.38 1.86 8.12
CA VAL A 27 -6.28 0.96 7.75
C VAL A 27 -6.03 -0.06 8.86
N GLU A 28 -5.97 0.38 10.13
CA GLU A 28 -5.79 -0.50 11.30
C GLU A 28 -6.93 -1.52 11.43
N ALA A 29 -8.17 -1.11 11.20
CA ALA A 29 -9.33 -2.00 11.20
C ALA A 29 -9.21 -3.07 10.10
N ALA A 30 -8.77 -2.69 8.89
CA ALA A 30 -8.52 -3.66 7.81
C ALA A 30 -7.44 -4.68 8.21
N MET A 31 -6.40 -4.27 8.93
CA MET A 31 -5.38 -5.19 9.45
C MET A 31 -5.97 -6.18 10.46
N ILE A 32 -6.81 -5.70 11.40
CA ILE A 32 -7.50 -6.57 12.36
C ILE A 32 -8.40 -7.57 11.64
N TYR A 33 -9.20 -7.13 10.68
CA TYR A 33 -10.08 -8.01 9.92
C TYR A 33 -9.31 -9.09 9.14
N ARG A 34 -8.14 -8.74 8.56
CA ARG A 34 -7.35 -9.65 7.73
C ARG A 34 -6.46 -10.60 8.53
N TYR A 35 -5.82 -10.07 9.57
CA TYR A 35 -4.74 -10.74 10.31
C TYR A 35 -5.10 -11.10 11.76
N GLY A 36 -6.25 -10.64 12.26
CA GLY A 36 -6.70 -10.87 13.64
C GLY A 36 -5.96 -10.03 14.68
N GLN A 37 -5.12 -9.08 14.26
CA GLN A 37 -4.32 -8.24 15.13
C GLN A 37 -4.03 -6.87 14.50
N LEU A 38 -3.62 -5.92 15.33
CA LEU A 38 -3.06 -4.66 14.85
C LEU A 38 -1.67 -4.90 14.27
N VAL A 39 -1.45 -4.38 13.07
CA VAL A 39 -0.13 -4.32 12.44
C VAL A 39 0.39 -2.88 12.60
N PRO A 40 1.64 -2.67 13.06
CA PRO A 40 2.20 -1.33 13.19
C PRO A 40 2.26 -0.59 11.86
N LEU A 41 1.57 0.55 11.77
CA LEU A 41 1.61 1.43 10.61
C LEU A 41 2.68 2.51 10.82
N THR A 42 3.55 2.67 9.83
CA THR A 42 4.59 3.71 9.80
C THR A 42 4.24 4.74 8.75
N GLU A 43 4.34 6.03 9.09
CA GLU A 43 4.25 7.10 8.10
C GLU A 43 5.62 7.30 7.43
N ALA A 44 5.61 7.44 6.12
CA ALA A 44 6.79 7.63 5.30
C ALA A 44 6.47 8.58 4.13
N ASP A 45 7.50 9.15 3.53
CA ASP A 45 7.39 9.87 2.26
C ASP A 45 7.89 8.99 1.13
N VAL A 46 7.13 8.93 0.03
CA VAL A 46 7.46 8.12 -1.16
C VAL A 46 7.45 8.97 -2.42
N GLU A 47 8.42 8.73 -3.30
CA GLU A 47 8.46 9.38 -4.60
C GLU A 47 7.57 8.65 -5.61
N LEU A 48 6.56 9.35 -6.14
CA LEU A 48 5.62 8.80 -7.10
C LEU A 48 5.58 9.62 -8.37
N ARG A 49 5.50 8.93 -9.51
CA ARG A 49 5.09 9.56 -10.77
C ARG A 49 3.57 9.66 -10.81
N LEU A 50 3.03 10.86 -10.62
CA LEU A 50 1.59 11.08 -10.59
C LEU A 50 0.99 11.16 -11.99
N VAL A 51 1.70 11.79 -12.93
CA VAL A 51 1.25 12.00 -14.32
C VAL A 51 1.96 11.02 -15.26
N PRO A 52 1.21 10.12 -15.93
CA PRO A 52 1.78 9.24 -16.94
C PRO A 52 2.52 10.01 -18.04
N GLY A 53 3.68 9.51 -18.46
CA GLY A 53 4.48 10.12 -19.53
C GLY A 53 5.38 11.29 -19.11
N THR A 54 5.30 11.76 -17.85
CA THR A 54 6.22 12.78 -17.31
C THR A 54 7.36 12.12 -16.54
N GLU A 55 8.56 12.72 -16.50
CA GLU A 55 9.64 12.24 -15.62
C GLU A 55 9.55 12.77 -14.19
N GLU A 56 8.60 13.66 -13.94
CA GLU A 56 8.39 14.30 -12.65
C GLU A 56 7.99 13.28 -11.58
N ARG A 57 8.70 13.32 -10.45
CA ARG A 57 8.40 12.53 -9.26
C ARG A 57 7.96 13.49 -8.17
N THR A 58 6.77 13.24 -7.63
CA THR A 58 6.21 13.98 -6.52
C THR A 58 6.44 13.18 -5.24
N SER A 59 7.01 13.83 -4.23
CA SER A 59 7.05 13.27 -2.88
C SER A 59 5.64 13.32 -2.29
N CYS A 60 5.11 12.15 -1.95
CA CYS A 60 3.78 11.99 -1.39
C CYS A 60 3.87 11.26 -0.05
N PRO A 61 3.10 11.68 0.96
CA PRO A 61 3.03 10.95 2.21
C PRO A 61 2.35 9.59 2.00
N ALA A 62 2.77 8.61 2.78
CA ALA A 62 2.27 7.24 2.71
C ALA A 62 2.23 6.55 4.07
N LEU A 63 1.31 5.59 4.18
CA LEU A 63 1.31 4.59 5.24
C LEU A 63 1.99 3.33 4.73
N TYR A 64 2.95 2.85 5.50
CA TYR A 64 3.73 1.64 5.26
C TYR A 64 3.47 0.60 6.34
N TRP A 65 3.40 -0.66 5.93
CA TRP A 65 3.51 -1.79 6.84
C TRP A 65 4.11 -3.01 6.14
N ASN A 66 4.65 -3.93 6.94
CA ASN A 66 5.13 -5.22 6.47
C ASN A 66 4.42 -6.30 7.26
N GLU A 67 3.84 -7.27 6.56
CA GLU A 67 3.19 -8.40 7.20
C GLU A 67 3.35 -9.65 6.34
N ARG A 68 3.67 -10.79 6.97
CA ARG A 68 3.90 -12.10 6.31
C ARG A 68 4.89 -12.07 5.13
N GLY A 69 5.90 -11.21 5.20
CA GLY A 69 6.91 -11.08 4.14
C GLY A 69 6.44 -10.31 2.90
N VAL A 70 5.36 -9.54 3.04
CA VAL A 70 4.86 -8.63 2.00
C VAL A 70 4.89 -7.21 2.55
N GLN A 71 5.45 -6.31 1.76
CA GLN A 71 5.48 -4.89 2.06
C GLN A 71 4.28 -4.22 1.40
N PHE A 72 3.64 -3.31 2.10
CA PHE A 72 2.47 -2.59 1.62
C PHE A 72 2.68 -1.09 1.81
N VAL A 73 2.19 -0.33 0.84
CA VAL A 73 2.25 1.13 0.86
C VAL A 73 0.90 1.67 0.40
N VAL A 74 0.33 2.61 1.15
CA VAL A 74 -0.84 3.41 0.75
C VAL A 74 -0.43 4.87 0.76
N CYS A 75 -0.33 5.46 -0.42
CA CYS A 75 0.12 6.82 -0.65
C CYS A 75 -1.07 7.75 -0.79
N ARG A 76 -0.99 8.94 -0.19
CA ARG A 76 -1.94 10.02 -0.41
C ARG A 76 -1.43 10.92 -1.53
N THR A 77 -2.05 10.82 -2.71
CA THR A 77 -1.67 11.57 -3.92
C THR A 77 -2.37 12.93 -4.02
N GLY A 78 -3.37 13.18 -3.17
CA GLY A 78 -4.07 14.45 -3.06
C GLY A 78 -5.15 14.43 -1.97
N PRO A 79 -5.98 15.48 -1.88
CA PRO A 79 -7.12 15.50 -0.96
C PRO A 79 -8.07 14.35 -1.28
N LYS A 80 -8.25 13.43 -0.33
CA LYS A 80 -9.06 12.21 -0.52
C LYS A 80 -8.72 11.46 -1.81
N ARG A 81 -7.43 11.37 -2.15
CA ARG A 81 -6.96 10.58 -3.29
C ARG A 81 -5.82 9.68 -2.83
N TYR A 82 -5.99 8.39 -3.07
CA TYR A 82 -5.09 7.36 -2.58
C TYR A 82 -4.67 6.44 -3.70
N ARG A 83 -3.41 6.02 -3.63
CA ARG A 83 -2.81 5.03 -4.52
C ARG A 83 -2.06 4.04 -3.66
N SER A 84 -2.11 2.76 -4.01
CA SER A 84 -1.51 1.74 -3.17
C SER A 84 -0.76 0.68 -3.94
N TYR A 85 0.24 0.15 -3.27
CA TYR A 85 1.21 -0.78 -3.80
C TYR A 85 1.47 -1.90 -2.79
N PHE A 86 1.82 -3.08 -3.30
CA PHE A 86 2.44 -4.12 -2.49
C PHE A 86 3.66 -4.71 -3.20
N PHE A 87 4.57 -5.24 -2.40
CA PHE A 87 5.86 -5.74 -2.86
C PHE A 87 6.23 -7.02 -2.11
N TYR A 88 6.71 -8.03 -2.85
CA TYR A 88 7.36 -9.19 -2.24
C TYR A 88 8.88 -8.99 -2.11
N THR A 89 9.44 -8.23 -3.05
CA THR A 89 10.84 -7.81 -3.14
C THR A 89 10.90 -6.41 -3.73
N ASP A 90 12.05 -5.74 -3.67
CA ASP A 90 12.20 -4.36 -4.18
C ASP A 90 11.92 -4.24 -5.69
N ASP A 91 12.12 -5.34 -6.44
CA ASP A 91 11.92 -5.39 -7.90
C ASP A 91 10.49 -5.80 -8.30
N GLU A 92 9.69 -6.31 -7.36
CA GLU A 92 8.33 -6.81 -7.61
C GLU A 92 7.28 -5.82 -7.09
N GLN A 93 7.06 -4.74 -7.83
CA GLN A 93 6.03 -3.75 -7.53
C GLN A 93 4.69 -4.11 -8.17
N PHE A 94 3.65 -4.23 -7.34
CA PHE A 94 2.28 -4.39 -7.82
C PHE A 94 1.44 -3.19 -7.41
N ARG A 95 0.75 -2.60 -8.38
CA ARG A 95 -0.19 -1.48 -8.17
C ARG A 95 -1.62 -1.98 -8.29
N ILE A 96 -2.52 -1.41 -7.49
CA ILE A 96 -3.95 -1.62 -7.70
C ILE A 96 -4.48 -0.64 -8.74
N GLY A 97 -5.06 -1.19 -9.80
CA GLY A 97 -5.84 -0.44 -10.77
C GLY A 97 -5.06 0.62 -11.55
N GLU A 98 -5.73 1.22 -12.51
CA GLU A 98 -5.17 2.31 -13.32
C GLU A 98 -5.39 3.68 -12.67
N HIS A 99 -6.43 3.80 -11.84
CA HIS A 99 -6.90 5.05 -11.24
C HIS A 99 -6.67 5.12 -9.73
N ASP A 100 -6.64 6.35 -9.21
CA ASP A 100 -6.58 6.62 -7.78
C ASP A 100 -7.96 6.43 -7.14
N TYR A 101 -7.98 5.98 -5.89
CA TYR A 101 -9.18 5.82 -5.08
C TYR A 101 -9.55 7.14 -4.40
N ASP A 102 -10.85 7.40 -4.25
CA ASP A 102 -11.38 8.55 -3.52
C ASP A 102 -11.63 8.27 -2.02
N GLY A 103 -11.47 7.02 -1.59
CA GLY A 103 -11.59 6.57 -0.21
C GLY A 103 -10.49 5.58 0.20
N ILE A 104 -9.93 5.78 1.39
CA ILE A 104 -8.84 4.94 1.90
C ILE A 104 -9.31 3.52 2.24
N GLU A 105 -10.55 3.36 2.69
CA GLU A 105 -11.14 2.06 3.02
C GLU A 105 -11.17 1.12 1.82
N ASP A 106 -11.70 1.60 0.69
CA ASP A 106 -11.75 0.84 -0.56
C ASP A 106 -10.34 0.59 -1.14
N CYS A 107 -9.46 1.58 -1.03
CA CYS A 107 -8.05 1.45 -1.44
C CYS A 107 -7.36 0.29 -0.70
N VAL A 108 -7.43 0.27 0.63
CA VAL A 108 -6.81 -0.77 1.47
C VAL A 108 -7.49 -2.13 1.29
N ARG A 109 -8.83 -2.17 1.22
CA ARG A 109 -9.57 -3.42 1.02
C ARG A 109 -9.18 -4.09 -0.28
N ASN A 110 -9.14 -3.33 -1.38
CA ASN A 110 -8.74 -3.85 -2.68
C ASN A 110 -7.26 -4.25 -2.69
N LEU A 111 -6.41 -3.59 -1.90
CA LEU A 111 -4.98 -3.94 -1.80
C LEU A 111 -4.79 -5.35 -1.26
N LEU A 112 -5.43 -5.61 -0.14
CA LEU A 112 -5.34 -6.89 0.56
C LEU A 112 -6.00 -8.01 -0.24
N GLN A 113 -7.09 -7.71 -0.96
CA GLN A 113 -7.73 -8.67 -1.86
C GLN A 113 -6.83 -9.03 -3.03
N LEU A 114 -6.29 -8.03 -3.74
CA LEU A 114 -5.39 -8.24 -4.87
C LEU A 114 -4.14 -9.03 -4.48
N GLN A 115 -3.54 -8.70 -3.32
CA GLN A 115 -2.39 -9.44 -2.81
C GLN A 115 -2.74 -10.91 -2.53
N THR A 116 -3.91 -11.18 -1.95
CA THR A 116 -4.37 -12.55 -1.66
C THR A 116 -4.58 -13.35 -2.95
N ASP A 117 -5.15 -12.73 -3.98
CA ASP A 117 -5.35 -13.39 -5.27
C ASP A 117 -4.01 -13.64 -5.99
N HIS A 118 -3.07 -12.70 -5.91
CA HIS A 118 -1.71 -12.91 -6.42
C HIS A 118 -0.96 -14.01 -5.66
N GLU A 119 -1.12 -14.10 -4.34
CA GLU A 119 -0.54 -15.17 -3.52
C GLU A 119 -1.08 -16.55 -3.92
N ARG A 120 -2.38 -16.66 -4.19
CA ARG A 120 -3.02 -17.89 -4.68
C ARG A 120 -2.45 -18.32 -6.02
N ILE A 121 -2.35 -17.40 -6.98
CA ILE A 121 -1.76 -17.65 -8.30
C ILE A 121 -0.31 -18.11 -8.16
N ARG A 122 0.49 -17.40 -7.34
CA ARG A 122 1.90 -17.74 -7.09
C ARG A 122 2.09 -19.13 -6.45
N LYS A 123 1.16 -19.55 -5.59
CA LYS A 123 1.17 -20.88 -4.95
C LYS A 123 0.56 -21.98 -5.84
N GLY A 124 0.13 -21.66 -7.06
CA GLY A 124 -0.55 -22.61 -7.96
C GLY A 124 -1.94 -23.02 -7.48
N ILE A 125 -2.54 -22.29 -6.54
CA ILE A 125 -3.85 -22.59 -5.97
C ILE A 125 -4.91 -21.86 -6.80
N PHE A 126 -5.41 -22.51 -7.86
CA PHE A 126 -6.58 -22.04 -8.58
C PHE A 126 -7.85 -22.54 -7.89
N SER A 127 -8.69 -21.61 -7.44
CA SER A 127 -10.09 -21.90 -7.10
C SER A 127 -10.85 -22.13 -8.41
N GLY A 128 -10.72 -23.32 -9.01
CA GLY A 128 -11.42 -23.65 -10.25
C GLY A 128 -10.95 -24.91 -10.98
N ALA A 129 -9.81 -25.50 -10.65
CA ALA A 129 -9.37 -26.74 -11.30
C ALA A 129 -10.19 -27.92 -10.76
N THR A 130 -11.16 -28.39 -11.54
CA THR A 130 -11.72 -29.72 -11.31
C THR A 130 -10.66 -30.77 -11.61
N ALA A 131 -10.70 -31.91 -10.93
CA ALA A 131 -9.76 -33.03 -11.11
C ALA A 131 -9.66 -33.58 -12.56
N LYS A 132 -10.44 -33.04 -13.50
CA LYS A 132 -10.42 -33.37 -14.92
C LYS A 132 -9.37 -32.59 -15.72
N ASP A 133 -8.85 -31.48 -15.19
CA ASP A 133 -7.87 -30.63 -15.87
C ASP A 133 -6.40 -31.00 -15.55
N LEU A 134 -6.17 -31.98 -14.66
CA LEU A 134 -4.83 -32.43 -14.24
C LEU A 134 -4.24 -33.52 -15.16
N GLY A 135 -4.81 -33.72 -16.34
CA GLY A 135 -4.35 -34.67 -17.34
C GLY A 135 -4.07 -33.98 -18.66
N GLY A 136 -2.99 -33.22 -18.74
CA GLY A 136 -2.58 -32.55 -19.96
C GLY A 136 -1.33 -31.72 -19.74
N ASP A 137 -0.28 -32.14 -20.42
CA ASP A 137 1.11 -31.66 -20.41
C ASP A 137 1.25 -30.29 -21.09
N ASP A 138 0.34 -29.36 -20.80
CA ASP A 138 0.30 -28.05 -21.41
C ASP A 138 1.09 -27.03 -20.58
N GLU A 139 2.18 -26.56 -21.17
CA GLU A 139 2.99 -25.42 -20.74
C GLU A 139 2.09 -24.19 -20.51
N TYR A 140 1.90 -23.85 -19.22
CA TYR A 140 0.97 -22.81 -18.79
C TYR A 140 1.56 -21.41 -19.00
N PHE A 141 0.90 -20.61 -19.85
CA PHE A 141 1.19 -19.20 -20.07
C PHE A 141 0.41 -18.32 -19.07
N PRO A 142 1.08 -17.53 -18.21
CA PRO A 142 0.40 -16.59 -17.32
C PRO A 142 -0.30 -15.47 -18.12
N PRO A 143 -1.44 -14.93 -17.65
CA PRO A 143 -2.06 -13.76 -18.27
C PRO A 143 -1.08 -12.58 -18.25
N PRO A 144 -1.11 -11.70 -19.27
CA PRO A 144 -0.18 -10.59 -19.34
C PRO A 144 -0.39 -9.70 -18.11
N ILE A 145 0.65 -9.63 -17.28
CA ILE A 145 0.78 -8.57 -16.28
C ILE A 145 0.94 -7.30 -17.12
N LEU A 146 -0.08 -6.44 -17.12
CA LEU A 146 0.07 -5.08 -17.62
C LEU A 146 0.99 -4.36 -16.63
N LEU A 147 2.30 -4.43 -16.91
CA LEU A 147 3.36 -3.64 -16.29
C LEU A 147 3.29 -2.19 -16.78
#